data_AF-A0A2D0IMK4-F1
#
_entry.id   AF-A0A2D0IMK4-F1
#
_cell.length_a   1.000
_cell.length_b   1.000
_cell.length_c   1.000
_cell.angle_alpha   90.00
_cell.angle_beta   90.00
_cell.angle_gamma   90.00
#
_symmetry.space_group_name_H-M   'P 1'
#
loop_
_entity.id
_entity.type
_entity.pdbx_description
1 polymer ?
#
loop_
_entity_poly.entity_id
_entity_poly.type
_entity_poly.pdbx_seq_one_letter_code
_entity_poly.pdbx_strand_id
1 'polypeptide(L)' 'MFVEEGLKPDPDNAGFVLGWGVVRYSPWHLAGVYATKEKAEIQAVNFGSVYEVHYGSHRTGSDDFAWGIDP' A
#
# COMPACT_ATOMS: atom_id res chain seq x y z
N MET A 1 9.51 5.09 0.96
CA MET A 1 8.37 4.45 0.28
C MET A 1 7.95 5.28 -0.93
N PHE A 2 7.55 4.63 -2.03
CA PHE A 2 6.91 5.29 -3.19
C PHE A 2 5.39 5.39 -3.01
N VAL A 3 4.76 6.52 -3.32
CA VAL A 3 3.29 6.67 -3.33
C VAL A 3 2.88 7.23 -4.68
N GLU A 4 2.01 6.52 -5.39
CA GLU A 4 1.50 6.98 -6.68
C GLU A 4 0.65 8.25 -6.50
N GLU A 5 0.84 9.23 -7.39
CA GLU A 5 0.05 10.45 -7.38
C GLU A 5 -1.39 10.19 -7.84
N GLY A 6 -2.34 10.97 -7.34
CA GLY A 6 -3.75 10.89 -7.78
C GLY A 6 -4.53 9.69 -7.22
N LEU A 7 -4.00 9.01 -6.19
CA LEU A 7 -4.78 8.01 -5.45
C LEU A 7 -6.03 8.66 -4.83
N LYS A 8 -7.11 7.89 -4.79
CA LYS A 8 -8.40 8.36 -4.27
C LYS A 8 -8.28 8.56 -2.76
N PRO A 9 -8.78 9.68 -2.20
CA PRO A 9 -8.91 9.81 -0.75
C PRO A 9 -9.75 8.67 -0.18
N ASP A 10 -9.35 8.16 0.99
CA ASP A 10 -10.17 7.22 1.74
C ASP A 10 -11.35 7.99 2.39
N PRO A 11 -12.61 7.66 2.08
CA PRO A 11 -13.76 8.34 2.64
C PRO A 11 -13.92 8.13 4.15
N ASP A 12 -13.37 7.04 4.70
CA ASP A 12 -13.54 6.67 6.11
C ASP A 12 -12.35 7.14 6.97
N ASN A 13 -11.20 7.41 6.34
CA ASN A 13 -9.96 7.80 7.03
C ASN A 13 -9.43 9.13 6.48
N ALA A 14 -9.80 10.24 7.13
CA ALA A 14 -9.34 11.58 6.73
C ALA A 14 -7.80 11.68 6.73
N GLY A 15 -7.24 12.14 5.62
CA GLY A 15 -5.78 12.22 5.41
C GLY A 15 -5.16 10.93 4.87
N PHE A 16 -5.96 9.92 4.56
CA PHE A 16 -5.51 8.68 3.93
C PHE A 16 -5.94 8.61 2.46
N VAL A 17 -5.25 7.76 1.70
CA VAL A 17 -5.56 7.43 0.32
C VAL A 17 -5.69 5.92 0.14
N LEU A 18 -6.56 5.50 -0.76
CA LEU A 18 -6.77 4.10 -1.11
C LEU A 18 -5.84 3.68 -2.24
N GLY A 19 -5.21 2.51 -2.08
CA GLY A 19 -4.34 1.94 -3.10
C GLY A 19 -3.85 0.54 -2.77
N TRP A 20 -3.04 0.00 -3.68
CA TRP A 20 -2.40 -1.31 -3.53
C TRP A 20 -1.03 -1.13 -2.88
N GLY A 21 -0.93 -1.49 -1.60
CA GLY A 21 0.30 -1.47 -0.82
C GLY A 21 1.16 -2.70 -1.08
N VAL A 22 2.48 -2.48 -1.22
CA VAL A 22 3.50 -3.53 -1.26
C VAL A 22 4.21 -3.56 0.09
N VAL A 23 4.01 -4.62 0.86
CA VAL A 23 4.38 -4.68 2.28
C VAL A 23 5.18 -5.93 2.62
N ARG A 24 6.08 -5.83 3.61
CA ARG A 24 6.73 -6.97 4.25
C ARG A 24 6.50 -6.89 5.76
N TYR A 25 6.23 -8.02 6.41
CA TYR A 25 5.90 -8.05 7.84
C TYR A 25 7.10 -8.00 8.80
N SER A 26 8.27 -8.52 8.41
CA SER A 26 9.41 -8.69 9.32
C SER A 26 10.77 -8.28 8.70
N PRO A 27 11.39 -7.18 9.15
CA PRO A 27 10.74 -6.09 9.88
C PRO A 27 9.68 -5.43 8.99
N TRP A 28 8.69 -4.80 9.64
CA TRP A 28 7.65 -4.05 8.94
C TRP A 28 8.25 -3.08 7.94
N HIS A 29 7.74 -3.10 6.72
CA HIS A 29 8.13 -2.15 5.70
C HIS A 29 7.03 -2.03 4.65
N LEU A 30 6.61 -0.80 4.40
CA LEU A 30 5.76 -0.43 3.28
C LEU A 30 6.65 0.11 2.15
N ALA A 31 6.84 -0.69 1.11
CA ALA A 31 7.72 -0.33 0.00
C ALA A 31 7.10 0.71 -0.94
N GLY A 32 5.79 0.56 -1.21
CA GLY A 32 5.05 1.55 -1.96
C GLY A 32 3.54 1.32 -2.03
N VAL A 33 2.82 2.32 -2.52
CA VAL A 33 1.38 2.30 -2.74
C VAL A 33 1.08 2.69 -4.19
N TYR A 34 0.33 1.84 -4.89
CA TYR A 34 0.10 1.94 -6.33
C TYR A 34 -1.38 2.02 -6.67
N ALA A 35 -1.71 2.62 -7.81
CA ALA A 35 -3.10 2.78 -8.25
C ALA A 35 -3.73 1.46 -8.72
N THR A 36 -2.93 0.50 -9.19
CA THR A 36 -3.44 -0.79 -9.68
C THR A 36 -2.69 -1.97 -9.07
N LYS A 37 -3.38 -3.11 -9.00
CA LYS A 37 -2.82 -4.35 -8.44
C LYS A 37 -1.62 -4.83 -9.25
N GLU A 38 -1.71 -4.77 -10.57
CA GLU A 38 -0.68 -5.26 -11.49
C GLU A 38 0.64 -4.50 -11.28
N LYS A 39 0.57 -3.17 -11.10
CA LYS A 39 1.77 -2.37 -10.78
C LYS A 39 2.38 -2.79 -9.45
N ALA A 40 1.55 -2.97 -8.41
CA ALA A 40 2.02 -3.41 -7.10
C ALA A 40 2.65 -4.81 -7.15
N GLU A 41 2.06 -5.75 -7.88
CA GLU A 41 2.57 -7.13 -8.05
C GLU A 41 3.94 -7.14 -8.76
N ILE A 42 4.11 -6.35 -9.83
CA ILE A 42 5.41 -6.17 -10.49
C ILE A 42 6.45 -5.67 -9.49
N GLN A 43 6.09 -4.70 -8.66
CA GLN A 43 7.01 -4.12 -7.69
C GLN A 43 7.31 -5.07 -6.53
N ALA A 44 6.32 -5.83 -6.04
CA ALA A 44 6.54 -6.86 -5.04
C ALA A 44 7.59 -7.89 -5.52
N VAL A 45 7.50 -8.33 -6.78
CA VAL A 45 8.52 -9.21 -7.39
C VAL A 45 9.90 -8.55 -7.41
N ASN A 46 9.98 -7.26 -7.79
CA ASN A 46 11.24 -6.51 -7.81
C ASN A 46 11.87 -6.32 -6.43
N PHE A 47 11.05 -6.09 -5.39
CA PHE A 47 11.51 -5.95 -4.01
C PHE A 47 11.86 -7.29 -3.34
N GLY A 48 11.32 -8.39 -3.86
CA GLY A 48 11.64 -9.76 -3.45
C GLY A 48 10.42 -10.51 -2.88
N SER A 49 10.51 -11.84 -2.86
CA SER A 49 9.40 -12.76 -2.55
C SER A 49 8.80 -12.65 -1.14
N VAL A 50 9.39 -11.84 -0.27
CA VAL A 50 8.89 -11.56 1.10
C VAL A 50 7.90 -10.39 1.14
N TYR A 51 7.71 -9.69 0.00
CA TYR A 51 6.72 -8.64 -0.12
C TYR A 51 5.39 -9.19 -0.64
N GLU A 52 4.32 -8.74 -0.03
CA GLU A 52 2.94 -9.06 -0.40
C GLU A 52 2.22 -7.81 -0.90
N VAL A 53 1.14 -8.03 -1.66
CA VAL A 53 0.31 -6.98 -2.23
C VAL A 53 -1.07 -7.02 -1.58
N HIS A 54 -1.46 -5.91 -0.98
CA HIS A 54 -2.76 -5.76 -0.32
C HIS A 54 -3.44 -4.47 -0.76
N TYR A 55 -4.76 -4.50 -0.97
CA TYR A 55 -5.53 -3.27 -1.16
C TYR A 55 -5.92 -2.70 0.21
N GLY A 56 -5.69 -1.42 0.42
CA GLY A 56 -5.88 -0.82 1.73
C GLY A 56 -5.75 0.69 1.74
N SER A 57 -5.72 1.22 2.95
CA SER A 57 -5.68 2.63 3.27
C SER A 57 -4.28 3.04 3.75
N HIS A 58 -3.73 4.08 3.14
CA HIS A 58 -2.41 4.61 3.43
C HIS A 58 -2.49 6.03 3.98
N ARG A 59 -1.87 6.29 5.13
CA ARG A 59 -1.78 7.66 5.68
C ARG A 59 -0.70 8.47 4.97
N THR A 60 -1.13 9.52 4.28
CA THR A 60 -0.23 10.41 3.54
C THR A 60 0.89 10.97 4.44
N GLY A 61 2.14 10.91 3.96
CA GLY A 61 3.31 11.42 4.67
C GLY A 61 3.87 10.52 5.78
N SER A 62 3.41 9.27 5.89
CA SER A 62 3.93 8.28 6.85
C SER A 62 4.22 6.94 6.15
N ASP A 63 4.55 5.88 6.90
CA ASP A 63 4.58 4.49 6.41
C ASP A 63 3.40 3.67 6.97
N ASP A 64 2.37 4.33 7.52
CA ASP A 64 1.18 3.67 8.05
C ASP A 64 0.32 3.16 6.90
N PHE A 65 -0.01 1.87 6.93
CA PHE A 65 -0.89 1.21 5.96
C PHE A 65 -1.73 0.14 6.66
N ALA A 66 -3.03 0.19 6.40
CA ALA A 66 -4.02 -0.72 6.96
C ALA A 66 -4.77 -1.42 5.84
N TRP A 67 -4.89 -2.74 5.94
CA TRP A 67 -5.67 -3.60 5.04
C TRP A 67 -6.34 -4.71 5.86
N GLY A 68 -7.24 -5.45 5.23
CA GLY A 68 -7.90 -6.59 5.89
C GLY A 68 -9.10 -6.21 6.75
N ILE A 69 -9.85 -5.16 6.37
CA ILE A 69 -11.21 -4.98 6.88
C ILE A 69 -12.12 -5.93 6.08
N ASP A 70 -12.05 -7.22 6.39
CA ASP A 70 -13.23 -8.08 6.29
C ASP A 70 -14.02 -7.87 7.60
N PRO A 71 -15.35 -7.63 7.54
CA PRO A 71 -16.18 -7.43 8.72
C PRO A 71 -16.25 -8.65 9.65
#